data_AF-A0A7S1L4Q9-F1
#
_entry.id   AF-A0A7S1L4Q9-F1
#
_cell.length_a   1.000
_cell.length_b   1.000
_cell.length_c   1.000
_cell.angle_alpha   90.00
_cell.angle_beta   90.00
_cell.angle_gamma   90.00
#
_symmetry.space_group_name_H-M   'P 1'
#
loop_
_entity.id
_entity.type
_entity.pdbx_description
1 polymer ?
#
loop_
_entity_poly.entity_id
_entity_poly.type
_entity_poly.pdbx_seq_one_letter_code
_entity_poly.pdbx_strand_id
1 'polypeptide(L)'
;RGTCDTATNTCRCFASSMYGFFEGLDCSRCATGYTGASCKTFACSASSCVHGTCGSDGVTCTCHRNATHGYWSGDRCDVCMSSASGGMFAGATCTACSPGFYPAGTCNVFCRD
;
A
#
# COMPACT_ATOMS: atom_id res chain seq x y z
N ARG A 1 13.75 -17.92 6.01
CA ARG A 1 14.22 -16.55 6.29
C ARG A 1 15.34 -16.17 5.32
N GLY A 2 16.28 -17.08 5.08
CA GLY A 2 17.27 -16.97 3.99
C GLY A 2 18.09 -18.25 3.89
N THR A 3 19.15 -18.21 3.11
CA THR A 3 20.18 -19.26 3.05
C THR A 3 21.48 -18.70 3.61
N CYS A 4 22.06 -19.36 4.61
CA CYS A 4 23.29 -18.93 5.25
C CYS A 4 24.44 -19.86 4.89
N ASP A 5 25.57 -19.26 4.51
CA ASP A 5 26.83 -19.95 4.32
C ASP A 5 27.63 -19.87 5.63
N THR A 6 27.87 -21.03 6.24
CA THR A 6 28.58 -21.15 7.51
C THR A 6 30.09 -21.02 7.36
N ALA A 7 30.65 -21.15 6.15
CA ALA A 7 32.07 -20.99 5.89
C ALA A 7 32.46 -19.50 5.81
N THR A 8 31.60 -18.67 5.22
CA THR A 8 31.81 -17.22 5.10
C THR A 8 31.08 -16.40 6.17
N ASN A 9 30.23 -17.04 6.97
CA ASN A 9 29.37 -16.40 7.96
C ASN A 9 28.47 -15.30 7.34
N THR A 10 27.97 -15.55 6.12
CA THR A 10 27.11 -14.63 5.38
C THR A 10 25.77 -15.26 5.05
N CYS A 11 24.67 -14.54 5.27
CA CYS A 11 23.33 -14.97 4.88
C CYS A 11 22.79 -14.18 3.69
N ARG A 12 22.09 -14.88 2.79
CA ARG A 12 21.28 -14.30 1.72
C ARG A 12 19.80 -14.41 2.12
N CYS A 13 19.24 -13.28 2.53
CA CYS A 13 17.86 -13.22 3.00
C CYS A 13 16.84 -13.29 1.86
N PHE A 14 15.69 -13.90 2.13
CA PHE A 14 14.58 -13.86 1.20
C PHE A 14 13.98 -12.45 1.15
N ALA A 15 13.67 -11.98 -0.05
CA ALA A 15 13.09 -10.67 -0.32
C ALA A 15 11.92 -10.79 -1.31
N SER A 16 10.89 -11.56 -0.94
CA SER A 16 9.74 -11.84 -1.82
C SER A 16 8.44 -12.01 -1.05
N SER A 17 7.30 -11.78 -1.70
CA SER A 17 5.97 -12.03 -1.11
C SER A 17 5.72 -13.50 -0.80
N MET A 18 6.35 -14.43 -1.53
CA MET A 18 6.20 -15.87 -1.31
C MET A 18 6.89 -16.33 -0.03
N TYR A 19 8.09 -15.83 0.24
CA TYR A 19 8.91 -16.32 1.35
C TYR A 19 9.07 -15.33 2.51
N GLY A 20 8.72 -14.06 2.31
CA GLY A 20 8.93 -12.95 3.25
C GLY A 20 10.03 -12.00 2.80
N PHE A 21 10.02 -10.80 3.36
CA PHE A 21 11.02 -9.75 3.16
C PHE A 21 11.88 -9.62 4.41
N PHE A 22 13.00 -10.34 4.48
CA PHE A 22 13.91 -10.37 5.61
C PHE A 22 15.18 -9.57 5.33
N GLU A 23 15.76 -9.00 6.37
CA GLU A 23 17.05 -8.29 6.34
C GLU A 23 17.91 -8.64 7.55
N GLY A 24 19.14 -8.12 7.57
CA GLY A 24 20.12 -8.34 8.63
C GLY A 24 21.11 -9.45 8.30
N LEU A 25 22.18 -9.52 9.09
CA LEU A 25 23.28 -10.48 8.90
C LEU A 25 22.82 -11.94 9.00
N ASP A 26 21.77 -12.20 9.76
CA ASP A 26 21.18 -13.52 10.06
C ASP A 26 19.75 -13.69 9.55
N CYS A 27 19.22 -12.71 8.79
CA CYS A 27 17.85 -12.69 8.30
C CYS A 27 16.77 -12.79 9.40
N SER A 28 17.10 -12.38 10.63
CA SER A 28 16.17 -12.43 11.76
C SER A 28 15.14 -11.28 11.75
N ARG A 29 15.45 -10.18 11.06
CA ARG A 29 14.65 -8.96 11.05
C ARG A 29 13.84 -8.85 9.75
N CYS A 30 12.74 -8.11 9.81
CA CYS A 30 12.01 -7.73 8.61
C CYS A 30 12.71 -6.58 7.89
N ALA A 31 12.70 -6.64 6.57
CA ALA A 31 13.16 -5.54 5.73
C ALA A 31 12.42 -4.25 6.08
N THR A 32 13.10 -3.11 5.93
CA THR A 32 12.47 -1.80 6.14
C THR A 32 11.14 -1.69 5.37
N GLY A 33 10.07 -1.33 6.09
CA GLY A 33 8.71 -1.28 5.54
C GLY A 33 7.92 -2.59 5.62
N TYR A 34 8.45 -3.64 6.27
CA TYR A 34 7.75 -4.89 6.51
C TYR A 34 7.76 -5.27 7.99
N THR A 35 6.73 -6.01 8.42
CA THR A 35 6.52 -6.45 9.81
C THR A 35 5.83 -7.82 9.85
N GLY A 36 5.59 -8.30 11.06
CA GLY A 36 4.99 -9.60 11.35
C GLY A 36 5.99 -10.74 11.37
N ALA A 37 5.57 -11.90 11.88
CA ALA A 37 6.46 -13.04 12.11
C ALA A 37 7.12 -13.59 10.82
N SER A 38 6.44 -13.44 9.68
CA SER A 38 6.89 -13.85 8.35
C SER A 38 7.44 -12.70 7.49
N CYS A 39 7.45 -11.46 8.01
CA CYS A 39 7.87 -10.27 7.28
C CYS A 39 7.20 -10.10 5.91
N LYS A 40 5.91 -10.44 5.85
CA LYS A 40 5.07 -10.29 4.64
C LYS A 40 4.11 -9.12 4.75
N THR A 41 3.82 -8.68 5.97
CA THR A 41 2.89 -7.58 6.22
C THR A 41 3.62 -6.27 5.99
N PHE A 42 3.06 -5.38 5.19
CA PHE A 42 3.60 -4.04 5.04
C PHE A 42 3.46 -3.27 6.36
N ALA A 43 4.55 -2.67 6.82
CA ALA A 43 4.52 -1.75 7.95
C ALA A 43 4.32 -0.34 7.41
N CYS A 44 3.24 0.32 7.82
CA CYS A 44 3.03 1.69 7.42
C CYS A 44 3.83 2.66 8.30
N SER A 45 4.12 3.82 7.73
CA SER A 45 4.67 5.01 8.35
C SER A 45 4.01 6.24 7.71
N ALA A 46 4.28 7.42 8.26
CA ALA A 46 3.80 8.67 7.65
C ALA A 46 4.29 8.86 6.20
N SER A 47 5.45 8.30 5.83
CA SER A 47 5.99 8.41 4.47
C SER A 47 5.48 7.32 3.52
N SER A 48 4.96 6.20 4.03
CA SER A 48 4.42 5.14 3.16
C SER A 48 2.98 5.35 2.75
N CYS A 49 2.19 6.03 3.58
CA CYS A 49 0.82 6.42 3.27
C CYS A 49 0.85 7.76 2.55
N VAL A 50 1.08 7.74 1.23
CA VAL A 50 1.44 8.94 0.43
C VAL A 50 0.41 10.05 0.61
N HIS A 51 -0.88 9.70 0.54
CA HIS A 51 -2.00 10.61 0.76
C HIS A 51 -2.93 10.10 1.87
N GLY A 52 -2.35 9.76 3.02
CA GLY A 52 -3.11 9.29 4.17
C GLY A 52 -2.32 9.30 5.46
N THR A 53 -2.90 8.73 6.50
CA THR A 53 -2.27 8.56 7.80
C THR A 53 -2.10 7.09 8.13
N CYS A 54 -0.92 6.73 8.65
CA CYS A 54 -0.72 5.39 9.16
C CYS A 54 -1.51 5.22 10.47
N GLY A 55 -2.29 4.15 10.55
CA GLY A 55 -3.08 3.80 11.72
C GLY A 55 -2.20 3.45 12.94
N SER A 56 -2.83 3.43 14.12
CA SER A 56 -2.16 3.03 15.37
C SER A 56 -1.72 1.57 15.38
N ASP A 57 -2.23 0.74 14.47
CA ASP A 57 -1.79 -0.64 14.25
C ASP A 57 -0.43 -0.74 13.53
N GLY A 58 0.07 0.36 12.97
CA GLY A 58 1.35 0.43 12.26
C GLY A 58 1.37 -0.34 10.93
N VAL A 59 0.21 -0.75 10.41
CA VAL A 59 0.10 -1.55 9.17
C VAL A 59 -0.97 -1.04 8.21
N THR A 60 -2.00 -0.35 8.71
CA THR A 60 -3.12 0.12 7.87
C THR A 60 -2.97 1.60 7.54
N CYS A 61 -2.99 1.96 6.26
CA CYS A 61 -3.12 3.36 5.85
C CYS A 61 -4.59 3.79 5.78
N THR A 62 -4.93 4.92 6.42
CA THR A 62 -6.23 5.58 6.27
C THR A 62 -6.09 6.71 5.25
N CYS A 63 -6.60 6.47 4.04
CA CYS A 63 -6.45 7.41 2.93
C CYS A 63 -7.35 8.64 3.07
N HIS A 64 -6.85 9.78 2.60
CA HIS A 64 -7.66 10.98 2.45
C HIS A 64 -8.77 10.76 1.43
N ARG A 65 -9.97 11.26 1.75
CA ARG A 65 -11.20 11.10 0.96
C ARG A 65 -12.01 12.39 1.01
N ASN A 66 -11.41 13.48 0.54
CA ASN A 66 -12.03 14.81 0.55
C ASN A 66 -11.48 15.69 -0.57
N ALA A 67 -12.22 16.74 -0.92
CA ALA A 67 -11.90 17.61 -2.05
C ALA A 67 -10.59 18.38 -1.89
N THR A 68 -10.12 18.63 -0.66
CA THR A 68 -8.90 19.39 -0.39
C THR A 68 -7.64 18.56 -0.60
N HIS A 69 -7.65 17.30 -0.15
CA HIS A 69 -6.48 16.41 -0.21
C HIS A 69 -6.58 15.32 -1.28
N GLY A 70 -7.74 15.18 -1.93
CA GLY A 70 -8.05 14.16 -2.91
C GLY A 70 -8.77 12.94 -2.34
N TYR A 71 -9.30 12.14 -3.26
CA TYR A 71 -9.98 10.87 -2.98
C TYR A 71 -9.06 9.71 -3.31
N TRP A 72 -8.31 9.26 -2.32
CA TRP A 72 -7.27 8.25 -2.44
C TRP A 72 -7.72 6.89 -1.89
N SER A 73 -7.08 5.85 -2.38
CA SER A 73 -7.33 4.45 -2.05
C SER A 73 -6.07 3.59 -2.27
N GLY A 74 -6.20 2.30 -2.00
CA GLY A 74 -5.08 1.35 -2.01
C GLY A 74 -4.38 1.30 -0.65
N ASP A 75 -3.58 0.25 -0.44
CA ASP A 75 -2.92 -0.01 0.84
C ASP A 75 -1.90 1.08 1.23
N ARG A 76 -1.49 1.91 0.27
CA ARG A 76 -0.52 3.00 0.44
C ARG A 76 -1.09 4.38 0.13
N CYS A 77 -2.38 4.47 -0.18
CA CYS A 77 -3.05 5.71 -0.54
C CYS A 77 -2.39 6.43 -1.72
N ASP A 78 -1.96 5.65 -2.72
CA ASP A 78 -1.23 6.07 -3.91
C ASP A 78 -2.04 5.90 -5.20
N VAL A 79 -3.29 5.43 -5.09
CA VAL A 79 -4.20 5.23 -6.22
C VAL A 79 -5.48 6.00 -6.00
N CYS A 80 -6.01 6.64 -7.04
CA CYS A 80 -7.32 7.30 -6.95
C CYS A 80 -8.42 6.30 -6.63
N MET A 81 -9.37 6.73 -5.81
CA MET A 81 -10.51 5.90 -5.44
C MET A 81 -11.34 5.55 -6.68
N SER A 82 -11.52 4.25 -6.90
CA SER A 82 -12.35 3.70 -7.96
C SER A 82 -13.29 2.63 -7.39
N SER A 83 -14.41 3.06 -6.82
CA SER A 83 -15.41 2.16 -6.23
C SER A 83 -16.84 2.62 -6.50
N ALA A 84 -17.76 1.67 -6.65
CA ALA A 84 -19.16 1.99 -6.93
C ALA A 84 -19.85 2.77 -5.80
N SER A 85 -19.43 2.56 -4.56
CA SER A 85 -19.99 3.23 -3.38
C SER A 85 -19.25 4.52 -2.99
N GLY A 86 -17.99 4.67 -3.37
CA GLY A 86 -17.13 5.80 -3.00
C GLY A 86 -16.85 6.79 -4.13
N GLY A 87 -17.13 6.45 -5.39
CA GLY A 87 -16.86 7.29 -6.55
C GLY A 87 -15.65 6.82 -7.36
N MET A 88 -15.49 7.44 -8.53
CA MET A 88 -14.46 7.18 -9.52
C MET A 88 -13.69 8.46 -9.80
N PHE A 89 -12.57 8.61 -9.09
CA PHE A 89 -11.70 9.77 -9.17
C PHE A 89 -10.46 9.47 -10.01
N ALA A 90 -9.89 10.51 -10.59
CA ALA A 90 -8.72 10.46 -11.47
C ALA A 90 -7.92 11.76 -11.39
N GLY A 91 -6.81 11.79 -12.16
CA GLY A 91 -5.87 12.90 -12.19
C GLY A 91 -4.80 12.79 -11.11
N ALA A 92 -3.79 13.64 -11.19
CA ALA A 92 -2.62 13.60 -10.30
C ALA A 92 -2.96 13.85 -8.82
N THR A 93 -4.08 14.50 -8.54
CA THR A 93 -4.55 14.83 -7.20
C THR A 93 -5.76 14.01 -6.76
N CYS A 94 -6.28 13.12 -7.62
CA CYS A 94 -7.50 12.36 -7.39
C CYS A 94 -8.70 13.22 -6.94
N THR A 95 -8.79 14.45 -7.44
CA THR A 95 -9.91 15.37 -7.19
C THR A 95 -10.81 15.52 -8.42
N ALA A 96 -10.36 15.06 -9.60
CA ALA A 96 -11.14 15.12 -10.81
C ALA A 96 -11.95 13.82 -10.99
N CYS A 97 -13.08 13.92 -11.68
CA CYS A 97 -13.83 12.76 -12.11
C CYS A 97 -13.07 11.98 -13.17
N SER A 98 -13.07 10.65 -13.06
CA SER A 98 -12.53 9.80 -14.11
C SER A 98 -13.45 9.89 -15.35
N PRO A 99 -12.95 10.38 -16.51
CA PRO A 99 -13.73 10.40 -17.73
C PRO A 99 -13.87 8.97 -18.27
N GLY A 100 -15.11 8.50 -18.42
CA GLY A 100 -15.40 7.31 -19.24
C GLY A 100 -15.45 5.95 -18.55
N PHE A 101 -15.58 5.87 -17.21
CA PHE A 101 -15.80 4.57 -16.56
C PHE A 101 -17.28 4.27 -16.38
N TYR A 102 -17.87 3.59 -17.36
CA TYR A 102 -19.15 2.90 -17.22
C TYR A 102 -18.88 1.40 -17.04
N PRO A 103 -19.14 0.81 -15.87
CA PRO A 103 -19.33 -0.64 -15.80
C PRO A 103 -20.37 -1.05 -16.84
N ALA A 104 -20.12 -2.13 -17.58
CA ALA A 104 -21.07 -2.60 -18.60
C ALA A 104 -22.46 -2.83 -17.95
N GLY A 105 -23.44 -2.01 -18.33
CA GLY A 105 -24.81 -2.06 -17.80
C GLY A 105 -25.19 -0.98 -16.79
N THR A 106 -24.36 0.04 -16.52
CA THR A 106 -24.75 1.18 -15.66
C THR A 106 -24.51 2.54 -16.35
N CYS A 107 -25.42 3.50 -16.11
CA CYS A 107 -25.40 4.85 -16.70
C CYS A 107 -24.95 5.95 -15.72
N ASN A 108 -24.30 5.61 -14.60
CA ASN A 108 -24.03 6.59 -13.55
C ASN A 108 -22.54 6.95 -13.47
N VAL A 109 -22.24 8.22 -13.76
CA VAL A 109 -20.96 8.87 -13.43
C VAL A 109 -20.98 9.15 -11.92
N PHE A 110 -20.21 8.42 -11.12
CA PHE A 110 -20.10 8.72 -9.69
C PHE A 110 -18.85 9.54 -9.41
N CYS A 111 -19.04 10.85 -9.31
CA CYS A 111 -18.24 11.68 -8.43
C CYS A 111 -19.17 12.24 -7.38
N ARG A 112 -18.80 12.12 -6.12
CA ARG A 112 -19.58 12.77 -5.08
C ARG A 112 -18.66 13.51 -4.11
N ASP A 113 -18.95 14.81 -4.09
CA ASP A 113 -18.61 15.91 -3.16
C ASP A 113 -17.18 16.02 -2.72
#